data_AF-A0A7V2ALQ0-F1
#
_entry.id   AF-A0A7V2ALQ0-F1
#
_cell.length_a   1.000
_cell.length_b   1.000
_cell.length_c   1.000
_cell.angle_alpha   90.00
_cell.angle_beta   90.00
_cell.angle_gamma   90.00
#
_symmetry.space_group_name_H-M   'P 1'
#
loop_
_entity.id
_entity.type
_entity.pdbx_description
1 polymer ?
#
loop_
_entity_poly.entity_id
_entity_poly.type
_entity_poly.pdbx_seq_one_letter_code
_entity_poly.pdbx_strand_id
1 'polypeptide(L)'
;QGIVALTRGGLVPASILAREMEIRIVDTLCISTYDKQLMGQVSVLKIPERAAAVDGEGWLLVDDLVDTGTTAKAAREILPKAHFATVYAKPQGRPVVDTYVAEVGQDVWIYFPWDTDIQYVAPMVDLK
;
A
#
# COMPACT_ATOMS: atom_id res chain seq x y z
N GLN A 1 7.78 -2.91 16.88
CA GLN A 1 8.72 -1.79 16.68
C GLN A 1 7.98 -0.55 16.21
N GLY A 2 7.33 -0.59 15.06
CA GLY A 2 6.54 0.51 14.51
C GLY A 2 5.80 0.07 13.24
N ILE A 3 5.26 1.05 12.52
CA ILE A 3 4.62 0.86 11.22
C ILE A 3 5.49 1.49 10.14
N VAL A 4 5.63 0.81 9.00
CA VAL A 4 6.16 1.34 7.75
C VAL A 4 5.00 1.43 6.76
N ALA A 5 4.62 2.65 6.37
CA ALA A 5 3.65 2.84 5.30
C ALA A 5 4.35 2.76 3.93
N LEU A 6 3.85 1.88 3.06
CA LEU A 6 4.26 1.86 1.65
C LEU A 6 3.55 2.99 0.93
N THR A 7 4.30 3.96 0.42
CA THR A 7 3.66 5.20 -0.08
C THR A 7 3.15 5.04 -1.51
N ARG A 8 2.04 5.67 -1.88
CA ARG A 8 1.19 6.55 -1.04
C ARG A 8 0.01 5.82 -0.41
N GLY A 9 -0.40 4.69 -0.99
CA GLY A 9 -1.62 3.96 -0.63
C GLY A 9 -1.67 3.58 0.85
N GLY A 10 -0.56 3.07 1.39
CA GLY A 10 -0.45 2.68 2.79
C GLY A 10 -0.53 3.80 3.82
N LEU A 11 -0.48 5.08 3.45
CA LEU A 11 -0.44 6.20 4.42
C LEU A 11 -1.72 6.27 5.27
N VAL A 12 -2.89 6.19 4.66
CA VAL A 12 -4.17 6.29 5.37
C VAL A 12 -4.41 5.02 6.22
N PRO A 13 -4.30 3.78 5.68
CA PRO A 13 -4.40 2.57 6.50
C PRO A 13 -3.40 2.53 7.67
N ALA A 14 -2.15 2.94 7.44
CA ALA A 14 -1.13 3.01 8.50
C ALA A 14 -1.52 3.98 9.62
N SER A 15 -2.13 5.13 9.28
CA SER A 15 -2.61 6.10 10.28
C SER A 15 -3.71 5.52 11.17
N ILE A 16 -4.64 4.76 10.59
CA ILE A 16 -5.72 4.09 11.32
C ILE A 16 -5.12 3.04 12.26
N LEU A 17 -4.27 2.16 11.73
CA LEU A 17 -3.60 1.11 12.52
C LEU A 17 -2.74 1.69 13.64
N ALA A 18 -2.01 2.78 13.38
CA ALA A 18 -1.23 3.48 14.38
C ALA A 18 -2.10 3.96 15.55
N ARG A 19 -3.28 4.51 15.25
CA ARG A 19 -4.26 4.93 16.27
C ARG A 19 -4.83 3.75 17.03
N GLU A 20 -5.31 2.71 16.35
CA GLU A 20 -5.97 1.57 16.98
C GLU A 20 -5.01 0.73 17.85
N MET A 21 -3.74 0.63 17.46
CA MET A 21 -2.72 -0.16 18.16
C MET A 21 -1.84 0.66 19.11
N GLU A 22 -2.12 1.96 19.26
CA GLU A 22 -1.31 2.93 20.01
C GLU A 22 0.19 2.96 19.58
N ILE A 23 0.46 2.79 18.29
CA ILE A 23 1.82 2.82 17.74
C ILE A 23 2.17 4.26 17.33
N ARG A 24 3.19 4.84 17.98
CA ARG A 24 3.64 6.23 17.73
C ARG A 24 4.79 6.33 16.72
N ILE A 25 5.48 5.23 16.45
CA ILE A 25 6.57 5.19 15.48
C ILE A 25 5.98 4.76 14.14
N VAL A 26 5.85 5.73 13.24
CA VAL A 26 5.43 5.51 11.85
C VAL A 26 6.51 6.08 10.94
N ASP A 27 7.01 5.25 10.03
CA ASP A 27 7.95 5.63 8.98
C ASP A 27 7.38 5.25 7.61
N THR A 28 8.10 5.51 6.53
CA THR A 28 7.63 5.26 5.18
C THR A 28 8.69 4.58 4.32
N LEU A 29 8.24 3.66 3.47
CA LEU A 29 9.00 3.11 2.36
C LEU A 29 8.42 3.71 1.07
N CYS A 30 9.24 4.45 0.33
CA CYS A 30 8.77 5.14 -0.88
C CYS A 30 9.31 4.43 -2.11
N ILE A 31 8.41 3.82 -2.89
CA ILE A 31 8.74 3.09 -4.12
C ILE A 31 7.95 3.70 -5.28
N SER A 32 8.62 3.93 -6.41
CA SER A 32 8.03 4.40 -7.65
C SER A 32 8.22 3.37 -8.76
N THR A 33 7.14 2.99 -9.43
CA THR A 33 7.16 2.17 -10.65
C THR A 33 7.03 3.09 -11.85
N TYR A 34 8.12 3.38 -12.57
CA TYR A 34 8.07 4.23 -13.76
C TYR A 34 7.61 3.42 -14.99
N ASP A 35 6.55 3.90 -15.64
CA ASP A 35 5.90 3.21 -16.76
C ASP A 35 6.48 3.58 -18.15
N LYS A 36 7.77 3.91 -18.23
CA LYS A 36 8.39 4.38 -19.48
C LYS A 36 8.87 3.24 -20.35
N GLN A 37 7.96 2.55 -21.05
CA GLN A 37 8.21 1.74 -22.27
C GLN A 37 9.33 0.65 -22.21
N LEU A 38 9.97 0.47 -21.06
CA LEU A 38 11.04 -0.46 -20.77
C LEU A 38 10.62 -1.17 -19.48
N MET A 39 10.33 -2.45 -19.62
CA MET A 39 9.85 -3.33 -18.57
C MET A 39 10.66 -3.19 -17.26
N GLY A 40 9.99 -2.89 -16.15
CA GLY A 40 10.35 -3.46 -14.84
C GLY A 40 11.30 -2.70 -13.91
N GLN A 41 11.70 -1.44 -14.16
CA GLN A 41 12.55 -0.72 -13.20
C GLN A 41 11.73 -0.10 -12.06
N VAL A 42 11.78 -0.79 -10.92
CA VAL A 42 11.31 -0.25 -9.63
C VAL A 42 12.39 0.68 -9.07
N SER A 43 12.00 1.91 -8.69
CA SER A 43 12.89 2.88 -8.06
C SER A 43 12.53 3.06 -6.59
N VAL A 44 13.50 2.83 -5.71
CA VAL A 44 13.35 3.09 -4.27
C VAL A 44 13.80 4.52 -4.01
N LEU A 45 12.87 5.35 -3.53
CA LEU A 45 13.09 6.78 -3.30
C LEU A 45 13.46 7.09 -1.84
N LYS A 46 12.97 6.29 -0.89
CA LYS A 46 13.27 6.42 0.53
C LYS A 46 13.17 5.05 1.20
N ILE A 47 14.17 4.71 2.00
CA ILE A 47 14.20 3.50 2.83
C ILE A 47 13.98 3.89 4.30
N PRO A 48 13.15 3.16 5.06
CA PRO A 48 13.01 3.33 6.50
C PRO A 48 14.21 2.67 7.22
N GLU A 49 15.29 3.42 7.42
CA GLU A 49 16.60 2.90 7.90
C GLU A 49 16.50 2.04 9.17
N ARG A 50 15.66 2.43 10.14
CA ARG A 50 15.49 1.67 11.39
C ARG A 50 14.83 0.31 11.19
N ALA A 51 13.94 0.20 10.20
CA ALA A 51 13.30 -1.06 9.85
C ALA A 51 14.24 -1.92 9.01
N ALA A 52 14.92 -1.31 8.02
CA ALA A 52 15.86 -2.00 7.15
C ALA A 52 17.06 -2.58 7.91
N ALA A 53 17.55 -1.89 8.95
CA ALA A 53 18.65 -2.38 9.80
C ALA A 53 18.37 -3.71 10.52
N VAL A 54 17.11 -4.13 10.60
CA VAL A 54 16.67 -5.41 11.20
C VAL A 54 15.86 -6.25 10.21
N ASP A 55 16.02 -6.03 8.90
CA ASP A 55 15.29 -6.70 7.82
C ASP A 55 13.76 -6.61 7.93
N GLY A 56 13.23 -5.61 8.64
CA GLY A 56 11.81 -5.45 8.94
C GLY A 56 11.30 -6.27 10.13
N GLU A 57 12.15 -6.99 10.87
CA GLU A 57 11.71 -7.82 11.99
C GLU A 57 10.99 -7.01 13.08
N GLY A 58 9.76 -7.42 13.42
CA GLY A 58 8.91 -6.73 14.39
C GLY A 58 8.30 -5.40 13.89
N TRP A 59 8.39 -5.11 12.59
CA TRP A 59 7.72 -3.99 11.93
C TRP A 59 6.50 -4.45 11.14
N LEU A 60 5.48 -3.59 11.09
CA LEU A 60 4.30 -3.78 10.25
C LEU A 60 4.49 -2.97 8.96
N LEU A 61 4.61 -3.62 7.82
CA LEU A 61 4.55 -2.99 6.51
C LEU A 61 3.08 -2.91 6.07
N VAL A 62 2.61 -1.73 5.67
CA VAL A 62 1.19 -1.48 5.37
C VAL A 62 1.03 -0.86 4.00
N ASP A 63 0.11 -1.40 3.20
CA ASP A 63 -0.38 -0.77 1.96
C ASP A 63 -1.92 -0.81 1.87
N ASP A 64 -2.52 -0.06 0.95
CA ASP A 64 -3.97 -0.11 0.71
C ASP A 64 -4.39 -1.35 -0.10
N LEU A 65 -3.65 -1.68 -1.16
CA LEU A 65 -3.95 -2.75 -2.11
C LEU A 65 -2.66 -3.39 -2.62
N VAL A 66 -2.64 -4.72 -2.66
CA VAL A 66 -1.71 -5.46 -3.52
C VAL A 66 -2.39 -5.89 -4.82
N ASP A 67 -1.92 -5.35 -5.95
CA ASP A 67 -2.44 -5.68 -7.29
C ASP A 67 -1.65 -6.83 -7.95
N THR A 68 -0.71 -6.53 -8.84
CA THR A 68 0.17 -7.54 -9.50
C THR A 68 1.31 -8.00 -8.59
N GLY A 69 1.54 -7.29 -7.48
CA GLY A 69 2.58 -7.57 -6.50
C GLY A 69 3.97 -7.01 -6.84
N THR A 70 4.16 -6.25 -7.93
CA THR A 70 5.48 -5.69 -8.30
C THR A 70 6.09 -4.82 -7.18
N THR A 71 5.34 -3.83 -6.69
CA THR A 71 5.79 -2.96 -5.59
C THR A 71 5.97 -3.74 -4.29
N ALA A 72 5.05 -4.68 -4.02
CA ALA A 72 5.10 -5.54 -2.85
C ALA A 72 6.35 -6.43 -2.80
N LYS A 73 6.77 -7.00 -3.94
CA LYS A 73 8.00 -7.78 -4.06
C LYS A 73 9.24 -6.93 -3.79
N ALA A 74 9.30 -5.73 -4.37
CA ALA A 74 10.41 -4.80 -4.11
C ALA A 74 10.45 -4.37 -2.63
N ALA A 75 9.29 -4.17 -2.00
CA ALA A 75 9.22 -3.87 -0.58
C ALA A 75 9.73 -5.06 0.28
N ARG A 76 9.41 -6.29 -0.12
CA ARG A 76 9.91 -7.52 0.51
C ARG A 76 11.42 -7.73 0.37
N GLU A 77 12.03 -7.27 -0.71
CA GLU A 77 13.50 -7.32 -0.85
C GLU A 77 14.19 -6.44 0.22
N ILE A 78 13.54 -5.34 0.64
CA ILE A 78 14.08 -4.39 1.62
C ILE A 78 13.72 -4.79 3.05
N LEU A 79 12.50 -5.27 3.27
CA LEU A 79 11.94 -5.62 4.58
C LEU A 79 11.40 -7.07 4.59
N PRO A 80 12.25 -8.09 4.35
CA PRO A 80 11.78 -9.45 4.11
C PRO A 80 11.05 -10.07 5.33
N LYS A 81 11.40 -9.65 6.55
CA LYS A 81 10.81 -10.16 7.80
C LYS A 81 9.68 -9.29 8.36
N ALA A 82 9.34 -8.17 7.72
CA ALA A 82 8.20 -7.36 8.16
C ALA A 82 6.89 -8.13 7.96
N HIS A 83 5.94 -7.95 8.88
CA HIS A 83 4.59 -8.44 8.66
C HIS A 83 3.91 -7.51 7.64
N PHE A 84 3.55 -8.03 6.47
CA PHE A 84 2.95 -7.22 5.41
C PHE A 84 1.42 -7.36 5.43
N ALA A 85 0.74 -6.28 5.79
CA ALA A 85 -0.72 -6.18 5.78
C ALA A 85 -1.22 -5.22 4.69
N THR A 86 -2.30 -5.58 4.01
CA THR A 86 -3.03 -4.68 3.11
C THR A 86 -4.52 -4.65 3.42
N VAL A 87 -5.25 -3.62 2.96
CA VAL A 87 -6.72 -3.63 3.06
C VAL A 87 -7.30 -4.59 2.04
N TYR A 88 -6.88 -4.45 0.77
CA TYR A 88 -7.33 -5.27 -0.34
C TYR A 88 -6.20 -6.11 -0.92
N ALA A 89 -6.54 -7.27 -1.48
CA ALA A 89 -5.63 -8.08 -2.26
C ALA A 89 -6.30 -8.62 -3.52
N LYS A 90 -5.60 -8.55 -4.65
CA LYS A 90 -5.98 -9.24 -5.90
C LYS A 90 -5.26 -10.58 -6.02
N PRO A 91 -5.81 -11.57 -6.76
CA PRO A 91 -5.24 -12.92 -6.84
C PRO A 91 -3.75 -12.99 -7.21
N GLN A 92 -3.27 -12.11 -8.10
CA GLN A 92 -1.86 -12.10 -8.52
C GLN A 92 -0.90 -11.63 -7.42
N GLY A 93 -1.32 -10.64 -6.63
CA GLY A 93 -0.55 -10.04 -5.55
C GLY A 93 -0.74 -10.70 -4.19
N ARG A 94 -1.84 -11.44 -3.99
CA ARG A 94 -2.18 -12.12 -2.73
C ARG A 94 -1.03 -12.95 -2.12
N PRO A 95 -0.23 -13.72 -2.90
CA PRO A 95 0.81 -14.57 -2.32
C PRO A 95 1.97 -13.82 -1.64
N VAL A 96 2.10 -12.50 -1.83
CA VAL A 96 3.23 -11.71 -1.28
C VAL A 96 2.89 -10.90 -0.03
N VAL A 97 1.64 -10.98 0.44
CA VAL A 97 1.16 -10.34 1.68
C VAL A 97 0.84 -11.39 2.74
N ASP A 98 1.05 -11.05 4.01
CA ASP A 98 0.79 -11.95 5.14
C ASP A 98 -0.65 -11.85 5.63
N THR A 99 -1.26 -10.67 5.51
CA THR A 99 -2.63 -10.41 5.95
C THR A 99 -3.32 -9.44 5.01
N TYR A 100 -4.58 -9.70 4.72
CA TYR A 100 -5.44 -8.79 3.98
C TYR A 100 -6.88 -8.87 4.52
N VAL A 101 -7.67 -7.82 4.35
CA VAL A 101 -9.06 -7.80 4.85
C VAL A 101 -10.03 -8.39 3.83
N ALA A 102 -9.92 -7.98 2.56
CA ALA A 102 -10.81 -8.42 1.50
C ALA A 102 -10.06 -8.79 0.22
N GLU A 103 -10.44 -9.91 -0.37
CA GLU A 103 -10.01 -10.30 -1.71
C GLU A 103 -10.96 -9.70 -2.76
N VAL A 104 -10.40 -9.18 -3.84
CA VAL A 104 -11.14 -8.57 -4.94
C VAL A 104 -10.71 -9.15 -6.28
N GLY A 105 -11.59 -9.14 -7.28
CA GLY A 105 -11.28 -9.62 -8.63
C GLY A 105 -10.09 -8.86 -9.25
N GLN A 106 -9.29 -9.55 -10.06
CA GLN A 106 -8.11 -8.96 -10.70
C GLN A 106 -8.50 -7.79 -11.63
N ASP A 107 -9.66 -7.90 -12.27
CA ASP A 107 -10.29 -6.95 -13.19
C ASP A 107 -11.10 -5.85 -12.46
N VAL A 108 -11.27 -5.95 -11.15
CA VAL A 108 -11.98 -4.94 -10.36
C VAL A 108 -11.10 -3.70 -10.16
N TRP A 109 -11.66 -2.54 -10.49
CA TRP A 109 -11.09 -1.25 -10.14
C TRP A 109 -11.65 -0.76 -8.81
N ILE A 110 -10.76 -0.40 -7.88
CA ILE A 110 -11.14 0.16 -6.58
C ILE A 110 -10.91 1.67 -6.63
N TYR A 111 -11.93 2.44 -6.26
CA TYR A 111 -11.78 3.86 -5.96
C TYR A 111 -11.58 4.03 -4.45
N PHE A 112 -10.42 4.56 -4.05
CA PHE A 112 -10.19 4.89 -2.66
C PHE A 112 -10.72 6.29 -2.31
N PRO A 113 -11.04 6.56 -1.03
CA PRO A 113 -11.56 7.87 -0.63
C PRO A 113 -10.65 9.05 -1.02
N TRP A 114 -9.33 8.86 -1.07
CA TRP A 114 -8.36 9.89 -1.48
C TRP A 114 -8.25 10.09 -3.00
N ASP A 115 -8.89 9.24 -3.80
CA ASP A 115 -9.00 9.37 -5.25
C ASP A 115 -10.34 9.99 -5.68
N THR A 116 -11.25 10.21 -4.72
CA THR A 116 -12.62 10.68 -4.96
C THR A 116 -12.89 12.03 -4.30
N ASP A 117 -13.88 12.76 -4.80
CA ASP A 117 -14.31 14.04 -4.23
C ASP A 117 -15.85 14.15 -4.23
N ILE A 118 -16.39 14.92 -3.29
CA ILE A 118 -17.83 15.18 -3.21
C ILE A 118 -18.17 16.28 -4.21
N GLN A 119 -19.03 15.95 -5.18
CA GLN A 119 -19.41 16.87 -6.25
C GLN A 119 -20.94 17.02 -6.30
N TYR A 120 -21.41 18.22 -6.67
CA TYR A 120 -22.83 18.43 -6.93
C TYR A 120 -23.29 17.58 -8.12
N VAL A 121 -24.41 16.88 -7.96
CA VAL A 121 -25.03 16.09 -9.02
C VAL A 121 -26.32 16.80 -9.44
N ALA A 122 -26.34 17.31 -10.67
CA ALA A 122 -27.53 17.96 -11.21
C ALA A 122 -28.70 16.97 -11.31
N PRO A 123 -29.95 17.41 -11.08
CA PRO A 123 -31.13 16.60 -11.36
C PRO A 123 -31.09 16.03 -12.78
N MET A 124 -31.47 14.77 -12.95
CA MET A 124 -31.43 14.12 -14.28
C MET A 124 -32.26 14.86 -15.34
N VAL A 125 -33.30 15.59 -14.94
CA VAL A 125 -34.13 16.40 -15.84
C VAL A 125 -33.38 17.60 -16.44
N ASP A 126 -32.28 18.02 -15.81
CA ASP A 126 -31.46 19.15 -16.25
C ASP A 126 -30.28 18.71 -17.15
N LEU A 127 -30.04 17.40 -17.29
CA LEU A 127 -29.05 16.83 -18.21
C LEU A 127 -29.67 16.77 -19.62
N LYS A 128 -29.23 17.66 -20.53
CA LYS A 128 -29.64 17.65 -21.95
C LYS A 128 -28.90 16.61 -22.78
#